data_AF-A0A0L6UQQ2-F1
#
_entry.id   AF-A0A0L6UQQ2-F1
#
_cell.length_a   1.000
_cell.length_b   1.000
_cell.length_c   1.000
_cell.angle_alpha   90.00
_cell.angle_beta   90.00
_cell.angle_gamma   90.00
#
_symmetry.space_group_name_H-M   'P 1'
#
loop_
_entity.id
_entity.type
_entity.pdbx_description
1 polymer ?
#
loop_
_entity_poly.entity_id
_entity_poly.type
_entity_poly.pdbx_seq_one_letter_code
_entity_poly.pdbx_strand_id
1 'polypeptide(L)'
;MLILDFQTRWNSTYSMLCCAIKLQLACTTYCSPRGNTSKYSPNELEWEKVTQMTEFLAPLNDVTKILCCSKYPTLSMALQIYMSLI
;
A
#
# COMPACT_ATOMS: atom_id res chain seq x y z
N MET A 1 -5.28 10.69 -8.63
CA MET A 1 -4.38 9.94 -9.55
C MET A 1 -4.77 8.48 -9.47
N LEU A 2 -5.09 7.84 -10.61
CA LEU A 2 -5.43 6.42 -10.68
C LEU A 2 -4.12 5.61 -10.54
N ILE A 3 -4.10 4.66 -9.61
CA ILE A 3 -2.99 3.71 -9.47
C ILE A 3 -3.50 2.39 -10.03
N LEU A 4 -2.96 1.98 -11.18
CA LEU A 4 -3.32 0.71 -11.78
C LEU A 4 -2.68 -0.41 -10.98
N ASP A 5 -3.51 -1.32 -10.45
CA ASP A 5 -3.02 -2.50 -9.76
C ASP A 5 -2.28 -3.39 -10.76
N PHE A 6 -1.09 -3.84 -10.36
CA PHE A 6 -0.31 -4.79 -11.13
C PHE A 6 -0.13 -6.01 -10.25
N GLN A 7 -0.83 -7.09 -10.60
CA GLN A 7 -1.05 -8.27 -9.75
C GLN A 7 0.25 -8.91 -9.21
N THR A 8 1.38 -8.73 -9.90
CA THR A 8 2.68 -9.30 -9.49
C THR A 8 3.58 -8.30 -8.73
N ARG A 9 3.10 -7.08 -8.43
CA ARG A 9 3.88 -6.02 -7.77
C ARG A 9 3.12 -5.37 -6.62
N TRP A 10 3.52 -5.73 -5.40
CA TRP A 10 3.04 -5.15 -4.13
C TRP A 10 3.17 -3.62 -4.06
N ASN A 11 4.06 -2.99 -4.84
CA ASN A 11 4.24 -1.53 -4.85
C ASN A 11 2.97 -0.78 -5.28
N SER A 12 2.21 -1.37 -6.22
CA SER A 12 0.96 -0.78 -6.69
C SER A 12 -0.12 -0.85 -5.59
N THR A 13 -0.24 -2.00 -4.93
CA THR A 13 -1.08 -2.18 -3.74
C THR A 13 -0.71 -1.23 -2.62
N TYR A 14 0.58 -1.11 -2.25
CA TYR A 14 1.06 -0.16 -1.23
C TYR A 14 0.64 1.28 -1.56
N SER A 15 0.89 1.70 -2.81
CA SER A 15 0.54 3.05 -3.26
C SER A 15 -0.97 3.31 -3.21
N MET A 16 -1.78 2.30 -3.57
CA MET A 16 -3.23 2.36 -3.49
C MET A 16 -3.71 2.52 -2.05
N LEU A 17 -3.17 1.75 -1.10
CA LEU A 17 -3.55 1.84 0.31
C LEU A 17 -3.13 3.19 0.92
N CYS A 18 -1.92 3.69 0.63
CA CYS A 18 -1.51 5.04 1.01
C CYS A 18 -2.47 6.12 0.47
N CYS A 19 -2.93 5.97 -0.77
CA CYS A 19 -3.91 6.87 -1.36
C CYS A 19 -5.27 6.78 -0.66
N ALA A 20 -5.73 5.56 -0.36
CA ALA A 20 -6.97 5.31 0.35
C ALA A 20 -6.98 5.96 1.75
N ILE A 21 -5.89 5.83 2.51
CA ILE A 21 -5.73 6.48 3.82
C ILE A 21 -5.80 8.00 3.69
N LYS A 22 -5.07 8.59 2.73
CA LYS A 22 -5.12 10.05 2.47
C LYS A 22 -6.52 10.55 2.12
N LEU A 23 -7.32 9.70 1.47
CA LEU A 23 -8.69 10.02 1.04
C LEU A 23 -9.75 9.49 2.02
N GLN A 24 -9.38 8.97 3.18
CA GLN A 24 -10.31 8.32 4.11
C GLN A 24 -11.53 9.20 4.40
N LEU A 25 -11.34 10.47 4.75
CA LEU A 25 -12.42 11.42 5.03
C LEU A 25 -13.33 11.64 3.81
N ALA A 26 -12.76 11.74 2.62
CA ALA A 26 -13.53 11.89 1.39
C ALA A 26 -14.33 10.63 1.08
N CYS A 27 -13.73 9.45 1.26
CA CYS A 27 -14.37 8.15 1.09
C CYS A 27 -15.53 7.95 2.06
N THR A 28 -15.36 8.28 3.36
CA THR A 28 -16.42 8.17 4.37
C THR A 28 -17.54 9.16 4.11
N THR A 29 -17.22 10.39 3.69
CA THR A 29 -18.22 11.41 3.33
C THR A 29 -19.01 10.98 2.08
N TYR A 30 -18.33 10.45 1.06
CA TYR A 30 -18.97 9.99 -0.16
C TYR A 30 -19.84 8.75 0.04
N CYS A 31 -19.44 7.85 0.94
CA CYS A 31 -20.21 6.66 1.31
C CYS A 31 -21.19 6.93 2.45
N SER A 32 -21.71 8.16 2.55
CA SER A 32 -22.65 8.55 3.60
C SER A 32 -23.85 7.58 3.69
N PRO A 33 -24.38 7.29 4.88
CA PRO A 33 -25.46 6.32 5.09
C PRO A 33 -26.73 6.56 4.27
N ARG A 34 -26.94 7.79 3.79
CA ARG A 34 -28.13 8.20 3.01
C ARG A 34 -27.98 7.98 1.50
N GLY A 35 -26.80 7.61 1.02
CA GLY A 35 -26.51 7.43 -0.40
C GLY A 35 -26.50 5.97 -0.84
N ASN A 36 -26.63 5.75 -2.16
CA ASN A 36 -26.52 4.43 -2.81
C ASN A 36 -25.13 3.78 -2.65
N THR A 37 -24.15 4.56 -2.17
CA THR A 37 -22.75 4.20 -1.99
C THR A 37 -22.42 3.75 -0.56
N SER A 38 -23.39 3.81 0.36
CA SER A 38 -23.20 3.45 1.78
C SER A 38 -22.66 2.04 1.99
N LYS A 39 -23.08 1.08 1.17
CA LYS A 39 -22.59 -0.31 1.19
C LYS A 39 -21.08 -0.46 0.90
N TYR A 40 -20.43 0.57 0.37
CA TYR A 40 -19.00 0.58 0.08
C TYR A 40 -18.18 1.33 1.14
N SER A 41 -18.81 1.88 2.18
CA SER A 41 -18.08 2.53 3.27
C SER A 41 -17.32 1.47 4.06
N PRO A 42 -15.98 1.55 4.14
CA PRO A 42 -15.25 0.69 5.06
C PRO A 42 -15.58 1.09 6.50
N ASN A 43 -15.68 0.10 7.38
CA ASN A 43 -15.83 0.32 8.81
C ASN A 43 -14.47 0.63 9.47
N GLU A 44 -14.49 0.98 10.75
CA GLU A 44 -13.29 1.35 11.50
C GLU A 44 -12.23 0.22 11.53
N LEU A 45 -12.67 -1.03 11.73
CA LEU A 45 -11.78 -2.20 11.72
C LEU A 45 -11.14 -2.44 10.33
N GLU A 46 -11.87 -2.17 9.25
CA GLU A 46 -11.34 -2.26 7.89
C GLU A 46 -10.30 -1.17 7.62
N TRP A 47 -10.51 0.05 8.12
CA TRP A 47 -9.51 1.12 8.04
C TRP A 47 -8.26 0.81 8.88
N GLU A 48 -8.44 0.17 10.02
CA GLU A 48 -7.32 -0.31 10.84
C GLU A 48 -6.50 -1.35 10.06
N LYS A 49 -7.15 -2.33 9.42
CA LYS A 49 -6.49 -3.31 8.55
C LYS A 49 -5.74 -2.65 7.40
N VAL A 50 -6.34 -1.66 6.73
CA VAL A 50 -5.68 -0.88 5.67
C VAL A 50 -4.40 -0.22 6.18
N THR A 51 -4.44 0.33 7.40
CA THR A 51 -3.28 0.96 8.04
C THR A 51 -2.19 -0.08 8.34
N GLN A 52 -2.54 -1.18 9.00
CA GLN A 52 -1.61 -2.28 9.30
C GLN A 52 -0.97 -2.86 8.03
N MET A 53 -1.75 -3.06 6.96
CA MET A 53 -1.23 -3.54 5.68
C MET A 53 -0.30 -2.50 5.02
N THR A 54 -0.62 -1.21 5.13
CA THR A 54 0.24 -0.15 4.60
C THR A 54 1.59 -0.12 5.32
N GLU A 55 1.59 -0.25 6.66
CA GLU A 55 2.80 -0.31 7.48
C GLU A 55 3.64 -1.55 7.16
N PHE A 56 3.00 -2.72 7.04
CA PHE A 56 3.67 -3.95 6.64
C PHE A 56 4.34 -3.85 5.26
N LEU A 57 3.66 -3.22 4.29
CA LEU A 57 4.17 -3.09 2.92
C LEU A 57 5.20 -1.98 2.74
N ALA A 58 5.29 -1.02 3.66
CA ALA A 58 6.21 0.12 3.57
C ALA A 58 7.68 -0.29 3.39
N PRO A 59 8.29 -1.12 4.26
CA PRO A 59 9.69 -1.53 4.11
C PRO A 59 9.94 -2.32 2.82
N LEU A 60 8.98 -3.15 2.38
CA LEU A 60 9.08 -3.91 1.13
C LEU A 60 9.12 -2.99 -0.09
N ASN A 61 8.29 -1.95 -0.10
CA ASN A 61 8.26 -0.95 -1.15
C ASN A 61 9.57 -0.14 -1.20
N ASP A 62 10.14 0.23 -0.06
CA ASP A 62 11.41 0.96 -0.01
C ASP A 62 12.59 0.12 -0.47
N VAL A 63 12.68 -1.13 -0.02
CA VAL A 63 13.65 -2.11 -0.53
C VAL A 63 13.52 -2.31 -2.03
N THR A 64 12.29 -2.43 -2.52
CA THR A 64 12.05 -2.64 -3.96
C THR A 64 12.52 -1.44 -4.77
N LYS A 65 12.30 -0.21 -4.29
CA LYS A 65 12.86 0.99 -4.93
C LYS A 65 14.38 0.96 -4.95
N ILE A 66 15.03 0.61 -3.85
CA ILE A 66 16.50 0.52 -3.76
C ILE A 66 17.04 -0.50 -4.78
N LEU A 67 16.46 -1.70 -4.80
CA LEU A 67 16.88 -2.78 -5.70
C LEU A 67 16.62 -2.45 -7.17
N CYS A 68 15.47 -1.84 -7.49
CA CYS A 68 15.12 -1.45 -8.85
C CYS A 68 15.86 -0.19 -9.35
N CYS A 69 16.30 0.70 -8.45
CA CYS A 69 17.13 1.85 -8.80
C CYS A 69 18.58 1.47 -9.05
N SER A 70 19.05 0.34 -8.53
CA SER A 70 20.38 -0.17 -8.83
C SER A 70 20.44 -0.72 -10.25
N LYS A 71 21.43 -0.27 -11.05
CA LYS A 71 21.69 -0.84 -12.38
C LYS A 71 22.16 -2.30 -12.28
N TYR A 72 22.77 -2.67 -11.15
CA TYR A 72 23.33 -4.00 -10.90
C TYR A 72 23.29 -4.29 -9.39
N PRO A 73 22.14 -4.71 -8.84
CA PRO A 73 22.12 -5.22 -7.47
C PRO A 73 23.04 -6.44 -7.40
N THR A 74 24.10 -6.37 -6.60
CA THR A 74 24.98 -7.51 -6.36
C THR A 74 24.29 -8.49 -5.41
N LEU A 75 24.60 -9.78 -5.55
CA LEU A 75 24.04 -10.81 -4.65
C LEU A 75 24.30 -10.50 -3.17
N SER A 76 25.47 -9.94 -2.85
CA SER A 76 25.81 -9.49 -1.49
C SER A 76 24.87 -8.43 -0.96
N MET A 77 24.45 -7.47 -1.79
CA MET A 77 23.49 -6.43 -1.42
C MET A 77 22.07 -6.99 -1.25
N ALA A 78 21.63 -7.84 -2.18
CA ALA A 78 20.31 -8.47 -2.11
C ALA A 78 20.14 -9.34 -0.86
N LEU A 79 21.18 -10.12 -0.50
CA LEU A 79 21.19 -10.94 0.71
C LEU A 79 21.12 -10.11 1.99
N GLN A 80 21.90 -9.02 2.08
CA GLN A 80 21.87 -8.13 3.24
C GLN A 80 20.49 -7.50 3.43
N ILE A 81 19.87 -7.03 2.34
CA ILE A 81 18.54 -6.44 2.37
C ILE A 81 17.48 -7.48 2.79
N TYR A 82 17.55 -8.70 2.28
CA TYR A 82 16.66 -9.78 2.71
C TYR A 82 16.75 -10.04 4.22
N MET A 83 17.97 -10.11 4.77
CA MET A 83 18.16 -10.31 6.21
C MET A 83 17.65 -9.13 7.05
N SER A 84 17.56 -7.93 6.50
CA SER A 84 17.00 -6.76 7.21
C SER A 84 15.47 -6.74 7.28
N LEU A 85 14.80 -7.59 6.49
CA LEU A 85 13.34 -7.68 6.41
C LEU A 85 12.74 -8.80 7.28
N ILE A 86 13.59 -9.63 7.92
CA ILE A 86 13.22 -10.78 8.77
C ILE A 86 13.63 -10.49 10.20
#